data_AF-A0A838I9S0-F1
#
_entry.id   AF-A0A838I9S0-F1
#
_cell.length_a   1.000
_cell.length_b   1.000
_cell.length_c   1.000
_cell.angle_alpha   90.00
_cell.angle_beta   90.00
_cell.angle_gamma   90.00
#
_symmetry.space_group_name_H-M   'P 1'
#
loop_
_entity.id
_entity.type
_entity.pdbx_description
1 polymer ?
#
loop_
_entity_poly.entity_id
_entity_poly.type
_entity_poly.pdbx_seq_one_letter_code
_entity_poly.pdbx_strand_id
1 'polypeptide(L)'
;MTSPVKPDVVRRHDEGHGRRLTVAFEALEAFPALAESRDRVLRVVREDRTSVGEVVAAVESDVALVVTVLRIANRAVQRKRGKIASIPEAVEVLSPDGVEAIAARAMTFDFFERTPGWDLMPERFRLHAVATQSAADRLARELDFPDRDELLCTALLHDIGKLVLSHAYPGYPQQIHGEARTPEERLRSERLELGVDHALVGGVLARRWGMPNRLALTIERHHSDDAEGEAALIRLADMLARYGHAQPVSPNQLLRAAQAVGLSTAQLRAVMYELPHGGNAVKRNVDPCPLSAREVEVLKRLGEGKVYKQIAHELELSTSTVRTHLHNTYAKLG
;
A
#
# COMPACT_ATOMS: atom_id res chain seq x y z
N MET A 1 -60.37 23.43 1.57
CA MET A 1 -59.50 22.63 0.69
C MET A 1 -58.05 22.93 1.08
N THR A 2 -57.48 22.08 1.94
CA THR A 2 -56.10 22.20 2.42
C THR A 2 -55.49 20.81 2.33
N SER A 3 -54.67 20.58 1.30
CA SER A 3 -53.87 19.36 1.17
C SER A 3 -52.77 19.34 2.24
N PRO A 4 -52.55 18.22 2.95
CA PRO A 4 -51.39 18.07 3.80
C PRO A 4 -50.19 17.67 2.94
N VAL A 5 -49.12 18.45 3.02
CA VAL A 5 -47.78 18.08 2.58
C VAL A 5 -47.32 16.87 3.40
N LYS A 6 -46.99 15.75 2.76
CA LYS A 6 -46.31 14.61 3.41
C LYS A 6 -44.82 14.95 3.56
N PRO A 7 -44.27 15.03 4.78
CA PRO A 7 -42.84 14.84 4.97
C PRO A 7 -42.54 13.34 5.12
N ASP A 8 -41.27 12.97 4.95
CA ASP A 8 -40.65 11.77 5.55
C ASP A 8 -40.48 10.49 4.70
N VAL A 9 -40.05 10.61 3.43
CA VAL A 9 -39.55 9.46 2.63
C VAL A 9 -38.02 9.46 2.47
N VAL A 10 -37.36 10.62 2.57
CA VAL A 10 -35.91 10.72 2.32
C VAL A 10 -35.08 10.21 3.52
N ARG A 11 -35.52 10.44 4.76
CA ARG A 11 -34.73 10.07 5.96
C ARG A 11 -34.58 8.56 6.19
N ARG A 12 -35.50 7.73 5.71
CA ARG A 12 -35.50 6.27 5.97
C ARG A 12 -34.52 5.48 5.11
N HIS A 13 -34.13 5.98 3.93
CA HIS A 13 -33.15 5.30 3.08
C HIS A 13 -31.72 5.49 3.62
N ASP A 14 -31.39 6.69 4.09
CA ASP A 14 -30.02 7.04 4.55
C ASP A 14 -29.61 6.32 5.84
N GLU A 15 -30.55 6.11 6.78
CA GLU A 15 -30.29 5.37 8.02
C GLU A 15 -29.88 3.91 7.76
N GLY A 16 -30.37 3.30 6.67
CA GLY A 16 -29.99 1.96 6.24
C GLY A 16 -28.58 1.87 5.69
N HIS A 17 -28.13 2.87 4.92
CA HIS A 17 -26.80 2.88 4.29
C HIS A 17 -25.70 3.05 5.33
N GLY A 18 -25.83 4.04 6.24
CA GLY A 18 -24.85 4.27 7.30
C GLY A 18 -24.69 3.06 8.23
N ARG A 19 -25.79 2.39 8.58
CA ARG A 19 -25.75 1.17 9.40
C ARG A 19 -25.06 0.00 8.69
N ARG A 20 -25.32 -0.21 7.39
CA ARG A 20 -24.67 -1.26 6.59
C ARG A 20 -23.16 -1.06 6.51
N LEU A 21 -22.70 0.16 6.23
CA LEU A 21 -21.28 0.48 6.19
C LEU A 21 -20.61 0.27 7.55
N THR A 22 -21.28 0.64 8.65
CA THR A 22 -20.76 0.43 10.00
C THR A 22 -20.53 -1.04 10.31
N VAL A 23 -21.51 -1.90 10.00
CA VAL A 23 -21.41 -3.36 10.15
C VAL A 23 -20.30 -3.93 9.25
N ALA A 24 -20.20 -3.44 8.01
CA ALA A 24 -19.16 -3.88 7.08
C ALA A 24 -17.74 -3.51 7.54
N PHE A 25 -17.56 -2.31 8.11
CA PHE A 25 -16.28 -1.91 8.69
C PHE A 25 -15.87 -2.82 9.86
N GLU A 26 -16.82 -3.23 10.71
CA GLU A 26 -16.57 -4.15 11.82
C GLU A 26 -16.20 -5.55 11.33
N ALA A 27 -16.92 -6.07 10.33
CA ALA A 27 -16.64 -7.38 9.74
C ALA A 27 -15.21 -7.48 9.17
N LEU A 28 -14.71 -6.39 8.59
CA LEU A 28 -13.35 -6.33 8.02
C LEU A 28 -12.23 -6.21 9.05
N GLU A 29 -12.55 -5.99 10.33
CA GLU A 29 -11.52 -6.09 11.37
C GLU A 29 -10.97 -7.52 11.49
N ALA A 30 -11.73 -8.50 10.99
CA ALA A 30 -11.42 -9.92 10.95
C ALA A 30 -11.30 -10.40 9.49
N PHE A 31 -10.74 -9.58 8.59
CA PHE A 31 -10.50 -10.01 7.21
C PHE A 31 -9.40 -11.10 7.18
N PRO A 32 -9.65 -12.28 6.58
CA PRO A 32 -8.72 -13.41 6.66
C PRO A 32 -7.55 -13.27 5.66
N ALA A 33 -6.37 -13.73 6.07
CA ALA A 33 -5.19 -13.87 5.21
C ALA A 33 -5.22 -15.21 4.45
N LEU A 34 -4.49 -15.31 3.34
CA LEU A 34 -4.25 -16.61 2.71
C LEU A 34 -3.40 -17.48 3.65
N ALA A 35 -3.80 -18.75 3.83
CA ALA A 35 -3.10 -19.70 4.70
C ALA A 35 -1.61 -19.82 4.33
N GLU A 36 -1.29 -19.91 3.04
CA GLU A 36 0.08 -20.01 2.52
C GLU A 36 0.90 -18.74 2.80
N SER A 37 0.27 -17.56 2.73
CA SER A 37 0.94 -16.29 3.07
C SER A 37 1.30 -16.24 4.55
N ARG A 38 0.37 -16.65 5.44
CA ARG A 38 0.63 -16.78 6.89
C ARG A 38 1.75 -17.78 7.15
N ASP A 39 1.68 -18.96 6.54
CA ASP A 39 2.63 -20.04 6.78
C ASP A 39 4.03 -19.67 6.29
N ARG A 40 4.12 -18.87 5.22
CA ARG A 40 5.38 -18.26 4.79
C ARG A 40 5.96 -17.33 5.85
N VAL A 41 5.16 -16.46 6.47
CA VAL A 41 5.64 -15.59 7.56
C VAL A 41 6.15 -16.43 8.74
N LEU A 42 5.36 -17.41 9.20
CA LEU A 42 5.73 -18.28 10.31
C LEU A 42 7.03 -19.04 10.05
N ARG A 43 7.21 -19.55 8.82
CA ARG A 43 8.44 -20.23 8.41
C ARG A 43 9.64 -19.29 8.42
N VAL A 44 9.52 -18.13 7.77
CA VAL A 44 10.62 -17.15 7.65
C VAL A 44 11.08 -16.67 9.02
N VAL A 45 10.16 -16.39 9.95
CA VAL A 45 10.53 -15.89 11.29
C VAL A 45 11.17 -16.96 12.17
N ARG A 46 10.87 -18.24 11.95
CA ARG A 46 11.42 -19.37 12.73
C ARG A 46 12.77 -19.88 12.25
N GLU A 47 13.28 -19.38 11.14
CA GLU A 47 14.60 -19.76 10.62
C GLU A 47 15.72 -19.15 11.46
N ASP A 48 16.77 -19.91 11.79
CA ASP A 48 17.88 -19.48 12.67
C ASP A 48 18.62 -18.21 12.20
N ARG A 49 18.43 -17.80 10.93
CA ARG A 49 19.06 -16.63 10.31
C ARG A 49 18.08 -15.83 9.43
N THR A 50 16.96 -15.43 10.01
CA THR A 50 15.97 -14.59 9.32
C THR A 50 16.52 -13.21 8.97
N SER A 51 16.42 -12.80 7.70
CA SER A 51 16.59 -11.38 7.33
C SER A 51 15.29 -10.60 7.55
N VAL A 52 15.39 -9.36 8.04
CA VAL A 52 14.22 -8.46 8.17
C VAL A 52 13.51 -8.28 6.83
N GLY A 53 14.28 -8.23 5.73
CA GLY A 53 13.72 -8.14 4.38
C GLY A 53 12.87 -9.33 3.97
N GLU A 54 13.19 -10.55 4.40
CA GLU A 54 12.37 -11.73 4.14
C GLU A 54 11.07 -11.70 4.94
N VAL A 55 11.11 -11.22 6.20
CA VAL A 55 9.89 -11.02 7.01
C VAL A 55 8.98 -9.99 6.34
N VAL A 56 9.54 -8.85 5.95
CA VAL A 56 8.82 -7.78 5.24
C VAL A 56 8.17 -8.34 3.97
N ALA A 57 8.93 -9.04 3.12
CA ALA A 57 8.41 -9.61 1.89
C ALA A 57 7.35 -10.70 2.11
N ALA A 58 7.44 -11.45 3.21
CA ALA A 58 6.42 -12.43 3.57
C ALA A 58 5.13 -11.75 4.05
N VAL A 59 5.21 -10.72 4.89
CA VAL A 59 4.04 -9.95 5.36
C VAL A 59 3.35 -9.25 4.20
N GLU A 60 4.11 -8.60 3.31
CA GLU A 60 3.57 -7.85 2.19
C GLU A 60 2.96 -8.70 1.06
N SER A 61 3.07 -10.03 1.15
CA SER A 61 2.41 -10.93 0.21
C SER A 61 0.90 -11.03 0.39
N ASP A 62 0.36 -10.44 1.47
CA ASP A 62 -1.05 -10.51 1.83
C ASP A 62 -1.55 -9.23 2.52
N VAL A 63 -2.70 -8.74 2.06
CA VAL A 63 -3.28 -7.49 2.56
C VAL A 63 -3.75 -7.61 4.01
N ALA A 64 -4.33 -8.74 4.41
CA ALA A 64 -4.78 -8.93 5.79
C ALA A 64 -3.60 -8.93 6.77
N LEU A 65 -2.47 -9.52 6.38
CA LEU A 65 -1.24 -9.50 7.19
C LEU A 65 -0.71 -8.07 7.32
N VAL A 66 -0.58 -7.34 6.21
CA VAL A 66 -0.16 -5.92 6.18
C VAL A 66 -1.03 -5.07 7.09
N VAL A 67 -2.36 -5.17 6.94
CA VAL A 67 -3.31 -4.43 7.78
C VAL A 67 -3.11 -4.77 9.25
N THR A 68 -3.03 -6.06 9.60
CA THR A 68 -2.96 -6.49 10.99
C THR A 68 -1.65 -6.05 11.66
N VAL A 69 -0.52 -6.21 10.96
CA VAL A 69 0.80 -5.78 11.42
C VAL A 69 0.83 -4.26 11.63
N LEU A 70 0.42 -3.47 10.64
CA LEU A 70 0.38 -2.00 10.75
C LEU A 70 -0.57 -1.53 11.87
N ARG A 71 -1.74 -2.16 12.03
CA ARG A 71 -2.69 -1.83 13.11
C ARG A 71 -2.09 -2.05 14.48
N ILE A 72 -1.41 -3.17 14.68
CA ILE A 72 -0.82 -3.52 15.99
C ILE A 72 0.40 -2.65 16.27
N ALA A 73 1.26 -2.42 15.27
CA ALA A 73 2.39 -1.51 15.40
C ALA A 73 1.94 -0.08 15.76
N ASN A 74 0.92 0.45 15.06
CA ASN A 74 0.36 1.77 15.36
C ASN A 74 -0.32 1.87 16.73
N ARG A 75 -0.78 0.76 17.32
CA ARG A 75 -1.29 0.72 18.70
C ARG A 75 -0.16 0.69 19.73
N ALA A 76 0.97 0.07 19.40
CA ALA A 76 2.15 0.00 20.27
C ALA A 76 2.92 1.34 20.34
N VAL A 77 2.88 2.13 19.26
CA VAL A 77 3.54 3.44 19.23
C VAL A 77 2.80 4.47 20.08
N GLN A 78 3.54 5.18 20.94
CA GLN A 78 3.00 6.33 21.67
C GLN A 78 2.74 7.52 20.73
N ARG A 79 1.66 8.26 20.96
CA ARG A 79 1.16 9.38 20.13
C ARG A 79 2.20 10.44 19.69
N LYS A 80 3.36 10.53 20.34
CA LYS A 80 4.42 11.51 20.02
C LYS A 80 5.35 11.11 18.87
N ARG A 81 5.39 9.82 18.48
CA ARG A 81 6.32 9.31 17.44
C ARG A 81 5.77 9.33 16.01
N GLY A 82 4.55 9.84 15.80
CA GLY A 82 3.86 9.72 14.51
C GLY A 82 3.21 8.35 14.35
N LYS A 83 2.55 8.13 13.21
CA LYS A 83 1.93 6.84 12.85
C LYS A 83 2.84 6.14 11.83
N ILE A 84 2.99 4.83 11.98
CA ILE A 84 3.78 3.95 11.11
C ILE A 84 3.03 3.76 9.79
N ALA A 85 3.76 3.90 8.69
CA ALA A 85 3.22 3.84 7.32
C ALA A 85 3.78 2.68 6.48
N SER A 86 4.81 1.98 6.97
CA SER A 86 5.51 0.93 6.22
C SER A 86 5.69 -0.37 7.02
N ILE A 87 5.80 -1.51 6.34
CA ILE A 87 6.07 -2.79 6.99
C ILE A 87 7.48 -2.87 7.59
N PRO A 88 8.56 -2.39 6.94
CA PRO A 88 9.88 -2.35 7.58
C PRO A 88 9.86 -1.65 8.95
N GLU A 89 9.27 -0.46 9.03
CA GLU A 89 9.13 0.29 10.29
C GLU A 89 8.24 -0.45 11.30
N ALA A 90 7.17 -1.13 10.85
CA ALA A 90 6.34 -1.94 11.71
C ALA A 90 7.09 -3.14 12.31
N VAL A 91 7.93 -3.82 11.51
CA VAL A 91 8.77 -4.94 11.96
C VAL A 91 9.82 -4.44 12.96
N GLU A 92 10.41 -3.26 12.74
CA GLU A 92 11.35 -2.66 13.70
C GLU A 92 10.69 -2.40 15.07
N VAL A 93 9.44 -1.94 15.07
CA VAL A 93 8.70 -1.67 16.32
C VAL A 93 8.21 -2.94 17.01
N LEU A 94 7.79 -3.94 16.24
CA LEU A 94 7.21 -5.17 16.78
C LEU A 94 8.21 -6.29 17.07
N SER A 95 9.40 -6.21 16.45
CA SER A 95 10.35 -7.31 16.27
C SER A 95 9.79 -8.47 15.41
N PRO A 96 10.67 -9.34 14.86
CA PRO A 96 10.24 -10.56 14.18
C PRO A 96 9.32 -11.43 15.06
N ASP A 97 9.64 -11.60 16.35
CA ASP A 97 8.82 -12.39 17.29
C ASP A 97 7.40 -11.82 17.44
N GLY A 98 7.25 -10.49 17.47
CA GLY A 98 5.95 -9.84 17.49
C GLY A 98 5.16 -10.11 16.21
N VAL A 99 5.83 -10.10 15.05
CA VAL A 99 5.21 -10.46 13.76
C VAL A 99 4.79 -11.93 13.73
N GLU A 100 5.59 -12.85 14.28
CA GLU A 100 5.21 -14.25 14.42
C GLU A 100 3.95 -14.40 15.28
N ALA A 101 3.91 -13.74 16.44
CA ALA A 101 2.75 -13.81 17.34
C ALA A 101 1.47 -13.30 16.67
N ILE A 102 1.59 -12.29 15.79
CA ILE A 102 0.48 -11.78 14.98
C ILE A 102 0.06 -12.82 13.95
N ALA A 103 1.00 -13.35 13.16
CA ALA A 103 0.73 -14.33 12.11
C ALA A 103 0.10 -15.62 12.68
N ALA A 104 0.57 -16.08 13.84
CA ALA A 104 0.05 -17.27 14.52
C ALA A 104 -1.43 -17.14 14.94
N ARG A 105 -1.92 -15.90 15.10
CA ARG A 105 -3.31 -15.60 15.49
C ARG A 105 -4.16 -15.09 14.33
N ALA A 106 -3.59 -14.94 13.14
CA ALA A 106 -4.31 -14.45 11.98
C ALA A 106 -5.36 -15.47 11.55
N MET A 107 -6.59 -15.01 11.33
CA MET A 107 -7.59 -15.83 10.66
C MET A 107 -7.16 -16.08 9.22
N THR A 108 -7.41 -17.28 8.72
CA THR A 108 -7.03 -17.65 7.37
C THR A 108 -8.17 -18.20 6.56
N PHE A 109 -8.06 -18.05 5.25
CA PHE A 109 -8.85 -18.77 4.27
C PHE A 109 -7.93 -19.71 3.47
N ASP A 110 -8.49 -20.80 2.97
CA ASP A 110 -7.85 -21.71 2.02
C ASP A 110 -8.56 -21.54 0.67
N PHE A 111 -7.80 -21.51 -0.43
CA PHE A 111 -8.34 -21.33 -1.77
C PHE A 111 -9.20 -22.52 -2.24
N PHE A 112 -8.84 -23.73 -1.83
CA PHE A 112 -9.56 -24.96 -2.20
C PHE A 112 -10.74 -25.25 -1.29
N GLU A 113 -10.86 -24.55 -0.17
CA GLU A 113 -11.97 -24.69 0.76
C GLU A 113 -12.95 -23.52 0.66
N ARG A 114 -14.24 -23.80 0.91
CA ARG A 114 -15.23 -22.72 1.01
C ARG A 114 -15.05 -22.01 2.33
N THR A 115 -14.67 -20.74 2.29
CA THR A 115 -14.66 -19.86 3.46
C THR A 115 -16.02 -19.17 3.61
N PRO A 116 -16.81 -19.49 4.65
CA PRO A 116 -18.13 -18.90 4.84
C PRO A 116 -18.04 -17.37 4.93
N GLY A 117 -18.87 -16.67 4.13
CA GLY A 117 -19.02 -15.22 4.21
C GLY A 117 -18.10 -14.39 3.30
N TRP A 118 -17.11 -15.00 2.63
CA TRP A 118 -16.17 -14.27 1.76
C TRP A 118 -16.00 -14.84 0.35
N ASP A 119 -16.40 -16.09 0.08
CA ASP A 119 -16.20 -16.76 -1.23
C ASP A 119 -14.77 -16.58 -1.77
N LEU A 120 -14.59 -16.44 -3.10
CA LEU A 120 -13.29 -16.18 -3.75
C LEU A 120 -12.86 -14.70 -3.67
N MET A 121 -13.60 -13.86 -2.94
CA MET A 121 -13.33 -12.42 -2.90
C MET A 121 -11.97 -12.09 -2.27
N PRO A 122 -11.52 -12.73 -1.16
CA PRO A 122 -10.21 -12.44 -0.57
C PRO A 122 -9.05 -12.71 -1.52
N GLU A 123 -9.06 -13.83 -2.24
CA GLU A 123 -7.97 -14.18 -3.16
C GLU A 123 -7.91 -13.23 -4.36
N ARG A 124 -9.04 -12.94 -5.00
CA ARG A 124 -9.08 -11.98 -6.12
C ARG A 124 -8.59 -10.60 -5.69
N PHE A 125 -8.96 -10.17 -4.49
CA PHE A 125 -8.51 -8.91 -3.92
C PHE A 125 -7.00 -8.92 -3.67
N ARG A 126 -6.49 -9.96 -3.02
CA ARG A 126 -5.06 -10.13 -2.72
C ARG A 126 -4.21 -10.10 -3.99
N LEU A 127 -4.61 -10.84 -5.03
CA LEU A 127 -3.89 -10.87 -6.31
C LEU A 127 -3.83 -9.48 -6.97
N HIS A 128 -4.96 -8.76 -7.02
CA HIS A 128 -5.00 -7.39 -7.57
C HIS A 128 -4.14 -6.42 -6.76
N ALA A 129 -4.20 -6.49 -5.43
CA ALA A 129 -3.40 -5.66 -4.53
C ALA A 129 -1.90 -5.89 -4.71
N VAL A 130 -1.45 -7.16 -4.75
CA VAL A 130 -0.03 -7.51 -4.96
C VAL A 130 0.44 -7.13 -6.36
N ALA A 131 -0.39 -7.27 -7.39
CA ALA A 131 -0.07 -6.81 -8.74
C ALA A 131 0.07 -5.28 -8.80
N THR A 132 -0.82 -4.55 -8.13
CA THR A 132 -0.75 -3.09 -8.01
C THR A 132 0.49 -2.65 -7.24
N GLN A 133 0.81 -3.34 -6.15
CA GLN A 133 2.07 -3.13 -5.41
C GLN A 133 3.29 -3.34 -6.31
N SER A 134 3.32 -4.41 -7.10
CA SER A 134 4.43 -4.71 -8.01
C SER A 134 4.58 -3.64 -9.10
N ALA A 135 3.47 -3.13 -9.63
CA ALA A 135 3.46 -2.01 -10.57
C ALA A 135 3.95 -0.71 -9.90
N ALA A 136 3.48 -0.40 -8.70
CA ALA A 136 3.93 0.76 -7.94
C ALA A 136 5.44 0.68 -7.64
N ASP A 137 5.95 -0.50 -7.32
CA ASP A 137 7.38 -0.74 -7.10
C ASP A 137 8.21 -0.42 -8.34
N ARG A 138 7.78 -0.93 -9.50
CA ARG A 138 8.44 -0.67 -10.78
C ARG A 138 8.44 0.81 -11.15
N LEU A 139 7.33 1.51 -10.89
CA LEU A 139 7.19 2.94 -11.12
C LEU A 139 8.07 3.75 -10.16
N ALA A 140 8.10 3.38 -8.88
CA ALA A 140 8.90 4.05 -7.86
C ALA A 140 10.40 4.02 -8.23
N ARG A 141 10.90 2.90 -8.75
CA ARG A 141 12.28 2.79 -9.25
C ARG A 141 12.54 3.64 -10.48
N GLU A 142 11.59 3.71 -11.42
CA GLU A 142 11.71 4.55 -12.62
C GLU A 142 11.79 6.04 -12.28
N LEU A 143 11.08 6.44 -11.24
CA LEU A 143 10.91 7.83 -10.82
C LEU A 143 11.83 8.25 -9.67
N ASP A 144 12.67 7.34 -9.16
CA ASP A 144 13.48 7.53 -7.94
C ASP A 144 12.63 8.06 -6.75
N PHE A 145 11.47 7.45 -6.54
CA PHE A 145 10.51 7.90 -5.54
C PHE A 145 11.02 7.63 -4.11
N PRO A 146 11.12 8.64 -3.23
CA PRO A 146 11.84 8.53 -1.95
C PRO A 146 11.13 7.65 -0.91
N ASP A 147 9.79 7.69 -0.85
CA ASP A 147 9.00 6.99 0.18
C ASP A 147 8.49 5.63 -0.34
N ARG A 148 9.39 4.83 -0.91
CA ARG A 148 9.03 3.59 -1.61
C ARG A 148 8.27 2.60 -0.70
N ASP A 149 8.70 2.36 0.53
CA ASP A 149 8.04 1.36 1.39
C ASP A 149 6.64 1.78 1.87
N GLU A 150 6.41 3.08 2.11
CA GLU A 150 5.07 3.63 2.37
C GLU A 150 4.18 3.46 1.13
N LEU A 151 4.68 3.82 -0.05
CA LEU A 151 3.95 3.68 -1.31
C LEU A 151 3.49 2.24 -1.57
N LEU A 152 4.34 1.25 -1.26
CA LEU A 152 4.01 -0.17 -1.45
C LEU A 152 2.91 -0.64 -0.49
N CYS A 153 2.88 -0.10 0.74
CA CYS A 153 1.77 -0.33 1.66
C CYS A 153 0.49 0.35 1.15
N THR A 154 0.57 1.60 0.71
CA THR A 154 -0.57 2.31 0.12
C THR A 154 -1.13 1.56 -1.09
N ALA A 155 -0.27 1.00 -1.96
CA ALA A 155 -0.65 0.22 -3.13
C ALA A 155 -1.39 -1.08 -2.77
N LEU A 156 -0.96 -1.78 -1.72
CA LEU A 156 -1.69 -2.95 -1.23
C LEU A 156 -3.08 -2.58 -0.68
N LEU A 157 -3.19 -1.39 -0.09
CA LEU A 157 -4.38 -0.93 0.61
C LEU A 157 -5.34 -0.09 -0.27
N HIS A 158 -4.95 0.30 -1.49
CA HIS A 158 -5.69 1.29 -2.29
C HIS A 158 -7.17 0.94 -2.50
N ASP A 159 -7.47 -0.35 -2.64
CA ASP A 159 -8.81 -0.83 -2.99
C ASP A 159 -9.60 -1.38 -1.81
N ILE A 160 -9.13 -1.26 -0.56
CA ILE A 160 -9.78 -1.90 0.61
C ILE A 160 -11.25 -1.48 0.81
N GLY A 161 -11.66 -0.33 0.29
CA GLY A 161 -13.07 0.07 0.31
C GLY A 161 -13.96 -0.85 -0.54
N LYS A 162 -13.43 -1.53 -1.55
CA LYS A 162 -14.17 -2.54 -2.32
C LYS A 162 -14.60 -3.70 -1.43
N LEU A 163 -13.77 -4.09 -0.45
CA LEU A 163 -14.13 -5.12 0.53
C LEU A 163 -15.32 -4.68 1.40
N VAL A 164 -15.36 -3.39 1.78
CA VAL A 164 -16.46 -2.80 2.56
C VAL A 164 -17.73 -2.81 1.75
N LEU A 165 -17.66 -2.35 0.49
CA LEU A 165 -18.81 -2.29 -0.40
C LEU A 165 -19.37 -3.69 -0.70
N SER A 166 -18.52 -4.68 -0.97
CA SER A 166 -18.94 -6.07 -1.16
C SER A 166 -19.71 -6.62 0.05
N HIS A 167 -19.24 -6.33 1.27
CA HIS A 167 -19.91 -6.79 2.48
C HIS A 167 -21.20 -6.01 2.77
N ALA A 168 -21.21 -4.70 2.53
CA ALA A 168 -22.36 -3.83 2.78
C ALA A 168 -23.51 -4.03 1.76
N TYR A 169 -23.19 -4.46 0.54
CA TYR A 169 -24.13 -4.54 -0.58
C TYR A 169 -24.03 -5.91 -1.31
N PRO A 170 -24.97 -6.85 -1.07
CA PRO A 170 -24.94 -8.20 -1.66
C PRO A 170 -24.92 -8.30 -3.20
N GLY A 171 -25.13 -7.19 -3.92
CA GLY A 171 -25.05 -7.10 -5.37
C GLY A 171 -23.73 -6.53 -5.90
N TYR A 172 -22.82 -6.09 -5.03
CA TYR A 172 -21.54 -5.52 -5.43
C TYR A 172 -20.50 -6.64 -5.67
N PRO A 173 -19.67 -6.56 -6.72
CA PRO A 173 -19.62 -5.51 -7.73
C PRO A 173 -20.62 -5.65 -8.89
N GLN A 174 -21.19 -6.82 -9.14
CA GLN A 174 -21.82 -7.15 -10.44
C GLN A 174 -23.03 -6.27 -10.77
N GLN A 175 -23.96 -6.07 -9.83
CA GLN A 175 -25.17 -5.26 -10.03
C GLN A 175 -24.85 -3.76 -10.08
N ILE A 176 -23.84 -3.33 -9.32
CA ILE A 176 -23.45 -1.92 -9.23
C ILE A 176 -22.62 -1.50 -10.43
N HIS A 177 -21.64 -2.30 -10.85
CA HIS A 177 -20.80 -1.98 -12.00
C HIS A 177 -21.54 -2.20 -13.33
N GLY A 178 -22.45 -3.18 -13.40
CA GLY A 178 -23.24 -3.46 -14.59
C GLY A 178 -22.33 -3.73 -15.80
N GLU A 179 -22.48 -2.92 -16.86
CA GLU A 179 -21.68 -3.02 -18.09
C GLU A 179 -20.34 -2.26 -18.03
N ALA A 180 -20.00 -1.63 -16.89
CA ALA A 180 -18.77 -0.86 -16.73
C ALA A 180 -17.52 -1.73 -16.96
N ARG A 181 -16.68 -1.31 -17.89
CA ARG A 181 -15.47 -2.03 -18.29
C ARG A 181 -14.23 -1.41 -17.68
N THR A 182 -14.13 -0.08 -17.68
CA THR A 182 -12.93 0.62 -17.17
C THR A 182 -13.06 0.99 -15.69
N PRO A 183 -11.94 1.29 -14.99
CA PRO A 183 -11.98 1.77 -13.61
C PRO A 183 -12.85 3.03 -13.44
N GLU A 184 -12.77 3.97 -14.38
CA GLU A 184 -13.53 5.22 -14.34
C GLU A 184 -15.03 4.98 -14.46
N GLU A 185 -15.45 4.05 -15.33
CA GLU A 185 -16.85 3.67 -15.48
C GLU A 185 -17.39 3.03 -14.21
N ARG A 186 -16.61 2.13 -13.58
CA ARG A 186 -16.98 1.46 -12.32
C ARG A 186 -17.13 2.45 -11.18
N LEU A 187 -16.18 3.37 -11.04
CA LEU A 187 -16.23 4.43 -10.04
C LEU A 187 -17.47 5.32 -10.23
N ARG A 188 -17.80 5.68 -11.48
CA ARG A 188 -19.01 6.45 -11.78
C ARG A 188 -20.27 5.69 -11.39
N SER A 189 -20.35 4.39 -11.70
CA SER A 189 -21.50 3.57 -11.32
C SER A 189 -21.63 3.45 -9.80
N GLU A 190 -20.54 3.30 -9.05
CA GLU A 190 -20.57 3.31 -7.58
C GLU A 190 -21.15 4.61 -7.03
N ARG A 191 -20.66 5.77 -7.51
CA ARG A 191 -21.17 7.08 -7.08
C ARG A 191 -22.64 7.26 -7.41
N LEU A 192 -23.09 6.78 -8.57
CA LEU A 192 -24.48 6.91 -9.01
C LEU A 192 -25.42 6.02 -8.18
N GLU A 193 -25.06 4.76 -7.98
CA GLU A 193 -25.93 3.76 -7.36
C GLU A 193 -25.85 3.78 -5.82
N LEU A 194 -24.71 4.15 -5.24
CA LEU A 194 -24.45 4.07 -3.79
C LEU A 194 -24.26 5.44 -3.12
N GLY A 195 -24.09 6.53 -3.91
CA GLY A 195 -23.76 7.86 -3.38
C GLY A 195 -22.34 8.01 -2.82
N VAL A 196 -21.56 6.93 -2.81
CA VAL A 196 -20.16 6.85 -2.38
C VAL A 196 -19.39 5.94 -3.31
N ASP A 197 -18.06 6.08 -3.35
CA ASP A 197 -17.19 5.17 -4.09
C ASP A 197 -16.24 4.40 -3.15
N HIS A 198 -15.61 3.37 -3.70
CA HIS A 198 -14.70 2.53 -2.93
C HIS A 198 -13.45 3.29 -2.44
N ALA A 199 -12.99 4.32 -3.16
CA ALA A 199 -11.83 5.11 -2.75
C ALA A 199 -12.13 5.89 -1.46
N LEU A 200 -13.27 6.60 -1.42
CA LEU A 200 -13.74 7.32 -0.25
C LEU A 200 -13.93 6.38 0.95
N VAL A 201 -14.63 5.26 0.74
CA VAL A 201 -14.89 4.27 1.78
C VAL A 201 -13.59 3.63 2.29
N GLY A 202 -12.63 3.39 1.40
CA GLY A 202 -11.30 2.88 1.74
C GLY A 202 -10.50 3.85 2.61
N GLY A 203 -10.53 5.16 2.28
CA GLY A 203 -9.91 6.20 3.09
C GLY A 203 -10.48 6.26 4.51
N VAL A 204 -11.80 6.14 4.66
CA VAL A 204 -12.47 6.07 5.98
C VAL A 204 -12.00 4.84 6.76
N LEU A 205 -11.94 3.67 6.12
CA LEU A 205 -11.47 2.43 6.74
C LEU A 205 -10.01 2.54 7.21
N ALA A 206 -9.12 3.09 6.37
CA ALA A 206 -7.72 3.29 6.71
C ALA A 206 -7.56 4.16 7.97
N ARG A 207 -8.32 5.26 8.08
CA ARG A 207 -8.31 6.11 9.28
C ARG A 207 -8.82 5.34 10.51
N ARG A 208 -9.89 4.55 10.37
CA ARG A 208 -10.44 3.70 11.45
C ARG A 208 -9.43 2.66 11.93
N TRP A 209 -8.64 2.09 11.03
CA TRP A 209 -7.54 1.18 11.36
C TRP A 209 -6.31 1.89 11.96
N GLY A 210 -6.36 3.21 12.11
CA GLY A 210 -5.28 3.96 12.74
C GLY A 210 -4.13 4.29 11.79
N MET A 211 -4.28 4.12 10.48
CA MET A 211 -3.25 4.47 9.50
C MET A 211 -2.97 5.98 9.48
N PRO A 212 -1.78 6.40 9.00
CA PRO A 212 -1.45 7.82 8.78
C PRO A 212 -2.49 8.51 7.89
N ASN A 213 -2.76 9.80 8.15
CA ASN A 213 -3.71 10.57 7.35
C ASN A 213 -3.25 10.73 5.89
N ARG A 214 -1.93 10.77 5.64
CA ARG A 214 -1.35 10.82 4.30
C ARG A 214 -1.77 9.59 3.50
N LEU A 215 -1.46 8.38 3.99
CA LEU A 215 -1.88 7.11 3.40
C LEU A 215 -3.40 7.06 3.16
N ALA A 216 -4.19 7.40 4.17
CA ALA A 216 -5.65 7.40 4.03
C ALA A 216 -6.16 8.39 2.96
N LEU A 217 -5.54 9.56 2.84
CA LEU A 217 -5.87 10.55 1.82
C LEU A 217 -5.44 10.09 0.42
N THR A 218 -4.29 9.42 0.31
CA THR A 218 -3.85 8.81 -0.95
C THR A 218 -4.86 7.77 -1.44
N ILE A 219 -5.33 6.89 -0.54
CA ILE A 219 -6.42 5.93 -0.83
C ILE A 219 -7.70 6.67 -1.22
N GLU A 220 -8.09 7.71 -0.51
CA GLU A 220 -9.31 8.47 -0.82
C GLU A 220 -9.25 9.14 -2.20
N ARG A 221 -8.07 9.58 -2.63
CA ARG A 221 -7.89 10.41 -3.83
C ARG A 221 -7.31 9.70 -5.04
N HIS A 222 -6.95 8.42 -4.98
CA HIS A 222 -6.26 7.74 -6.09
C HIS A 222 -7.04 7.67 -7.41
N HIS A 223 -8.36 7.90 -7.40
CA HIS A 223 -9.15 8.02 -8.63
C HIS A 223 -9.48 9.46 -9.04
N SER A 224 -8.98 10.47 -8.32
CA SER A 224 -9.27 11.88 -8.63
C SER A 224 -8.64 12.30 -9.95
N ASP A 225 -9.33 13.14 -10.71
CA ASP A 225 -8.81 13.70 -11.97
C ASP A 225 -7.67 14.69 -11.76
N ASP A 226 -7.61 15.30 -10.57
CA ASP A 226 -6.56 16.20 -10.10
C ASP A 226 -5.56 15.49 -9.16
N ALA A 227 -5.52 14.15 -9.19
CA ALA A 227 -4.56 13.41 -8.38
C ALA A 227 -3.13 13.77 -8.80
N GLU A 228 -2.28 14.06 -7.81
CA GLU A 228 -0.86 14.36 -7.97
C GLU A 228 -0.03 13.46 -7.03
N GLY A 229 1.29 13.42 -7.25
CA GLY A 229 2.22 12.73 -6.37
C GLY A 229 1.87 11.25 -6.16
N GLU A 230 1.83 10.82 -4.90
CA GLU A 230 1.58 9.43 -4.52
C GLU A 230 0.22 8.92 -5.03
N ALA A 231 -0.84 9.74 -4.98
CA ALA A 231 -2.17 9.34 -5.42
C ALA A 231 -2.21 9.07 -6.94
N ALA A 232 -1.54 9.91 -7.73
CA ALA A 232 -1.39 9.70 -9.17
C ALA A 232 -0.56 8.46 -9.49
N LEU A 233 0.47 8.18 -8.69
CA LEU A 233 1.31 6.99 -8.85
C LEU A 233 0.53 5.71 -8.55
N ILE A 234 -0.27 5.70 -7.48
CA ILE A 234 -1.18 4.60 -7.17
C ILE A 234 -2.23 4.42 -8.27
N ARG A 235 -2.80 5.50 -8.80
CA ARG A 235 -3.71 5.46 -9.95
C ARG A 235 -3.07 4.75 -11.15
N LEU A 236 -1.87 5.17 -11.51
CA LEU A 236 -1.13 4.60 -12.63
C LEU A 236 -0.80 3.12 -12.38
N ALA A 237 -0.39 2.77 -11.16
CA ALA A 237 -0.10 1.40 -10.76
C ALA A 237 -1.33 0.49 -10.87
N ASP A 238 -2.51 0.93 -10.41
CA ASP A 238 -3.77 0.18 -10.54
C ASP A 238 -4.09 -0.09 -12.03
N MET A 239 -3.99 0.94 -12.87
CA MET A 239 -4.22 0.79 -14.31
C MET A 239 -3.22 -0.17 -14.96
N LEU A 240 -1.95 -0.11 -14.58
CA LEU A 240 -0.92 -1.00 -15.10
C LEU A 240 -1.10 -2.46 -14.65
N ALA A 241 -1.51 -2.68 -13.39
CA ALA A 241 -1.84 -4.02 -12.88
C ALA A 241 -3.03 -4.61 -13.66
N ARG A 242 -4.07 -3.81 -13.90
CA ARG A 242 -5.22 -4.21 -14.74
C ARG A 242 -4.80 -4.56 -16.15
N TYR A 243 -3.98 -3.71 -16.78
CA TYR A 243 -3.42 -3.98 -18.10
C TYR A 243 -2.64 -5.30 -18.14
N GLY A 244 -1.77 -5.55 -17.16
CA GLY A 244 -0.98 -6.78 -17.04
C GLY A 244 -1.83 -8.05 -16.89
N HIS A 245 -3.02 -7.91 -16.30
CA HIS A 245 -4.02 -8.98 -16.20
C HIS A 245 -5.03 -9.01 -17.36
N ALA A 246 -4.70 -8.38 -18.49
CA ALA A 246 -5.55 -8.29 -19.68
C ALA A 246 -6.95 -7.71 -19.41
N GLN A 247 -7.09 -6.85 -18.40
CA GLN A 247 -8.31 -6.11 -18.13
C GLN A 247 -8.35 -4.81 -18.95
N PRO A 248 -9.53 -4.37 -19.39
CA PRO A 248 -9.67 -3.15 -20.17
C PRO A 248 -9.28 -1.91 -19.34
N VAL A 249 -8.43 -1.07 -19.94
CA VAL A 249 -8.02 0.23 -19.40
C VAL A 249 -8.13 1.28 -20.50
N SER A 250 -8.47 2.52 -20.12
CA SER A 250 -8.55 3.63 -21.08
C SER A 250 -7.14 4.13 -21.44
N PRO A 251 -6.70 4.08 -22.71
CA PRO A 251 -5.37 4.55 -23.10
C PRO A 251 -5.15 6.04 -22.79
N ASN A 252 -6.19 6.86 -22.97
CA ASN A 252 -6.12 8.29 -22.68
C ASN A 252 -5.95 8.57 -21.18
N GLN A 253 -6.65 7.82 -20.32
CA GLN A 253 -6.50 7.96 -18.88
C GLN A 253 -5.13 7.45 -18.40
N LEU A 254 -4.62 6.38 -19.02
CA LEU A 254 -3.30 5.83 -18.70
C LEU A 254 -2.20 6.85 -19.01
N LEU A 255 -2.27 7.50 -20.18
CA LEU A 255 -1.35 8.56 -20.57
C LEU A 255 -1.43 9.78 -19.63
N ARG A 256 -2.65 10.18 -19.23
CA ARG A 256 -2.83 11.29 -18.27
C ARG A 256 -2.23 10.96 -16.91
N ALA A 257 -2.48 9.77 -16.38
CA ALA A 257 -1.92 9.33 -15.10
C ALA A 257 -0.38 9.27 -15.15
N ALA A 258 0.20 8.81 -16.26
CA ALA A 258 1.65 8.83 -16.48
C ALA A 258 2.21 10.26 -16.49
N GLN A 259 1.55 11.19 -17.19
CA GLN A 259 1.96 12.60 -17.22
C GLN A 259 1.90 13.25 -15.83
N ALA A 260 0.88 12.94 -15.02
CA ALA A 260 0.71 13.50 -13.68
C ALA A 260 1.84 13.11 -12.70
N VAL A 261 2.56 12.01 -12.98
CA VAL A 261 3.73 11.58 -12.20
C VAL A 261 5.06 11.86 -12.89
N GLY A 262 5.05 12.58 -14.02
CA GLY A 262 6.26 12.95 -14.75
C GLY A 262 6.85 11.85 -15.66
N LEU A 263 6.09 10.79 -15.95
CA LEU A 263 6.52 9.73 -16.88
C LEU A 263 6.33 10.15 -18.34
N SER A 264 7.38 10.03 -19.14
CA SER A 264 7.27 10.13 -20.59
C SER A 264 6.55 8.92 -21.20
N THR A 265 5.97 9.10 -22.38
CA THR A 265 5.36 7.98 -23.14
C THR A 265 6.35 6.86 -23.47
N ALA A 266 7.64 7.18 -23.61
CA ALA A 266 8.68 6.18 -23.83
C ALA A 266 8.89 5.29 -22.59
N GLN A 267 9.00 5.91 -21.41
CA GLN A 267 9.14 5.19 -20.14
C GLN A 267 7.88 4.39 -19.81
N LEU A 268 6.69 4.95 -20.03
CA LEU A 268 5.42 4.22 -19.85
C LEU A 268 5.39 2.95 -20.71
N ARG A 269 5.79 3.02 -21.99
CA ARG A 269 5.87 1.85 -22.87
C ARG A 269 6.87 0.80 -22.36
N ALA A 270 8.02 1.22 -21.84
CA ALA A 270 9.00 0.31 -21.26
C ALA A 270 8.43 -0.41 -20.03
N VAL A 271 7.80 0.33 -19.10
CA VAL A 271 7.14 -0.25 -17.93
C VAL A 271 6.03 -1.23 -18.34
N MET A 272 5.18 -0.86 -19.30
CA MET A 272 4.12 -1.73 -19.81
C MET A 272 4.65 -3.02 -20.45
N TYR A 273 5.80 -2.96 -21.11
CA TYR A 273 6.45 -4.14 -21.69
C TYR A 273 7.00 -5.07 -20.62
N GLU A 274 7.62 -4.54 -19.57
CA GLU A 274 8.28 -5.35 -18.53
C GLU A 274 7.31 -5.99 -17.53
N LEU A 275 6.21 -5.32 -17.18
CA LEU A 275 5.30 -5.77 -16.13
C LEU A 275 4.74 -7.20 -16.31
N PRO A 276 4.25 -7.62 -17.50
CA PRO A 276 3.72 -8.98 -17.69
C PRO A 276 4.80 -10.08 -17.56
N HIS A 277 6.07 -9.73 -17.78
CA HIS A 277 7.16 -10.69 -17.83
C HIS A 277 7.73 -11.05 -16.46
N GLY A 278 7.15 -10.51 -15.38
CA GLY A 278 7.63 -10.73 -14.02
C GLY A 278 9.04 -10.19 -13.88
N GLY A 279 9.16 -8.89 -13.61
CA GLY A 279 10.45 -8.32 -13.24
C GLY A 279 10.99 -9.14 -12.07
N ASN A 280 12.14 -9.79 -12.28
CA ASN A 280 12.92 -10.51 -11.27
C ASN A 280 12.61 -9.94 -9.90
N ALA A 281 12.17 -10.77 -8.96
CA ALA A 281 12.19 -10.44 -7.55
C ALA A 281 13.66 -10.20 -7.16
N VAL A 282 14.21 -9.05 -7.55
CA VAL A 282 15.46 -8.53 -7.06
C VAL A 282 15.18 -8.39 -5.57
N LYS A 283 15.76 -9.30 -4.79
CA LYS A 283 15.63 -9.37 -3.35
C LYS A 283 15.66 -7.94 -2.84
N ARG A 284 14.60 -7.53 -2.14
CA ARG A 284 14.63 -6.24 -1.45
C ARG A 284 15.81 -6.32 -0.49
N ASN A 285 16.88 -5.58 -0.76
CA ASN A 285 17.86 -5.28 0.26
C ASN A 285 17.17 -4.29 1.22
N VAL A 286 16.43 -4.85 2.18
CA VAL A 286 15.83 -4.11 3.29
C VAL A 286 16.83 -3.98 4.43
N ASP A 287 18.06 -4.48 4.28
CA ASP A 287 19.11 -4.10 5.22
C ASP A 287 19.30 -2.59 5.08
N PRO A 288 18.91 -1.78 6.08
CA PRO A 288 19.19 -0.35 6.02
C PRO A 288 20.68 -0.22 5.85
N CYS A 289 21.11 0.66 4.94
CA CYS A 289 22.51 1.07 4.96
C CYS A 289 22.81 1.50 6.40
N PRO A 290 23.73 0.83 7.13
CA PRO A 290 23.96 1.14 8.55
C PRO A 290 24.48 2.57 8.72
N LEU A 291 24.89 3.19 7.61
CA LEU A 291 25.41 4.52 7.49
C LEU A 291 24.26 5.53 7.32
N SER A 292 24.30 6.59 8.12
CA SER A 292 23.52 7.80 7.88
C SER A 292 23.86 8.42 6.53
N ALA A 293 22.95 9.20 5.96
CA ALA A 293 23.18 9.92 4.70
C ALA A 293 24.48 10.74 4.70
N ARG A 294 24.87 11.29 5.86
CA ARG A 294 26.14 12.03 6.02
C ARG A 294 27.37 11.13 6.04
N GLU A 295 27.27 9.95 6.62
CA GLU A 295 28.34 8.94 6.60
C GLU A 295 28.57 8.39 5.17
N VAL A 296 27.50 8.18 4.40
CA VAL A 296 27.56 7.75 2.99
C VAL A 296 28.25 8.80 2.12
N GLU A 297 27.85 10.07 2.23
CA GLU A 297 28.39 11.16 1.41
C GLU A 297 29.89 11.39 1.70
N VAL A 298 30.29 11.30 2.97
CA VAL A 298 31.70 11.36 3.38
C VAL A 298 32.50 10.19 2.79
N LEU A 299 31.95 8.97 2.82
CA LEU A 299 32.61 7.77 2.29
C LEU A 299 32.75 7.81 0.76
N LYS A 300 31.77 8.35 0.03
CA LYS A 300 31.82 8.52 -1.42
C LYS A 300 32.99 9.39 -1.86
N ARG A 301 33.19 10.53 -1.19
CA ARG A 301 34.30 11.45 -1.50
C ARG A 301 35.66 10.91 -1.10
N LEU A 302 35.70 10.09 -0.05
CA LEU A 302 36.91 9.34 0.27
C LEU A 302 37.25 8.32 -0.83
N GLY A 303 36.25 7.62 -1.39
CA GLY A 303 36.40 6.71 -2.52
C GLY A 303 36.86 7.39 -3.82
N GLU A 304 36.56 8.68 -3.98
CA GLU A 304 37.07 9.54 -5.06
C GLU A 304 38.54 9.97 -4.84
N GLY A 305 39.16 9.58 -3.73
CA GLY A 305 40.55 9.92 -3.40
C GLY A 305 40.74 11.30 -2.75
N LYS A 306 39.65 11.96 -2.33
CA LYS A 306 39.74 13.30 -1.70
C LYS A 306 40.27 13.20 -0.26
N VAL A 307 41.08 14.19 0.12
CA VAL A 307 41.57 14.31 1.50
C VAL A 307 40.54 14.95 2.41
N TYR A 308 40.60 14.70 3.72
CA TYR A 308 39.57 15.12 4.68
C TYR A 308 39.26 16.63 4.66
N LYS A 309 40.27 17.47 4.35
CA LYS A 309 40.09 18.92 4.22
C LYS A 309 39.24 19.31 3.01
N GLN A 310 39.37 18.58 1.90
CA GLN A 310 38.55 18.76 0.71
C GLN A 310 37.13 18.28 0.94
N ILE A 311 36.96 17.10 1.55
CA ILE A 311 35.65 16.56 1.93
C ILE A 311 34.89 17.54 2.84
N ALA A 312 35.59 18.07 3.85
CA ALA A 312 35.04 19.06 4.78
C ALA A 312 34.59 20.34 4.07
N HIS A 313 35.41 20.86 3.16
CA HIS A 313 35.07 22.06 2.38
C HIS A 313 33.86 21.85 1.47
N GLU A 314 33.84 20.75 0.72
CA GLU A 314 32.76 20.47 -0.23
C GLU A 314 31.44 20.04 0.46
N LEU A 315 31.48 19.61 1.71
CA LEU A 315 30.28 19.24 2.49
C LEU A 315 29.83 20.32 3.48
N GLU A 316 30.54 21.45 3.53
CA GLU A 316 30.34 22.51 4.52
C GLU A 316 30.40 21.98 5.97
N LEU A 317 31.34 21.06 6.22
CA LEU A 317 31.57 20.44 7.52
C LEU A 317 32.92 20.85 8.11
N SER A 318 33.09 20.69 9.41
CA SER A 318 34.42 20.75 10.02
C SER A 318 35.22 19.49 9.71
N THR A 319 36.55 19.59 9.63
CA THR A 319 37.42 18.40 9.43
C THR A 319 37.31 17.41 10.59
N SER A 320 36.98 17.87 11.80
CA SER A 320 36.64 17.02 12.94
C SER A 320 35.35 16.24 12.71
N THR A 321 34.31 16.87 12.16
CA THR A 321 33.02 16.22 11.86
C THR A 321 33.17 15.13 10.79
N VAL A 322 33.97 15.38 9.75
CA VAL A 322 34.30 14.36 8.73
C VAL A 322 35.01 13.16 9.36
N ARG A 323 35.97 13.38 10.27
CA ARG A 323 36.65 12.31 11.02
C ARG A 323 35.68 11.52 11.89
N THR A 324 34.75 12.18 12.59
CA THR A 324 33.73 11.52 13.40
C THR A 324 32.81 10.65 12.54
N HIS A 325 32.36 11.15 11.38
CA HIS A 325 31.56 10.34 10.46
C HIS A 325 32.35 9.13 9.95
N LEU A 326 33.60 9.30 9.50
CA LEU A 326 34.42 8.15 9.08
C LEU A 326 34.65 7.13 10.19
N HIS A 327 34.93 7.58 11.41
CA HIS A 327 35.10 6.69 12.56
C HIS A 327 33.82 5.87 12.84
N ASN A 328 32.65 6.51 12.84
CA ASN A 328 31.38 5.83 13.02
C ASN A 328 31.06 4.89 11.86
N THR A 329 31.40 5.29 10.63
CA THR A 329 31.28 4.45 9.43
C THR A 329 32.11 3.19 9.55
N TYR A 330 33.39 3.30 9.89
CA TYR A 330 34.25 2.12 10.09
C TYR A 330 33.72 1.23 11.20
N ALA A 331 33.36 1.79 12.37
CA ALA A 331 32.79 1.03 13.48
C ALA A 331 31.51 0.26 13.14
N LYS A 332 30.72 0.73 12.16
CA LYS A 332 29.50 0.07 11.68
C LYS A 332 29.76 -1.00 10.61
N LEU A 333 30.92 -0.98 9.97
CA LEU A 333 31.27 -1.87 8.85
C LEU A 333 32.25 -3.00 9.26
N GLY A 334 32.84 -2.93 10.46
CA GLY A 334 33.76 -3.93 11.02
C GLY A 334 35.18 -3.41 11.17
#